data_AF-A0A8T6GFV2-F1
#
_entry.id   AF-A0A8T6GFV2-F1
#
_cell.length_a   1.000
_cell.length_b   1.000
_cell.length_c   1.000
_cell.angle_alpha   90.00
_cell.angle_beta   90.00
_cell.angle_gamma   90.00
#
_symmetry.space_group_name_H-M   'P 1'
#
loop_
_entity.id
_entity.type
_entity.pdbx_description
1 polymer ?
#
loop_
_entity_poly.entity_id
_entity_poly.type
_entity_poly.pdbx_seq_one_letter_code
_entity_poly.pdbx_strand_id
1 'polypeptide(L)'
;MKLAIRARPAAARRQHSTIGATAIAARSYFTDYSGRRRPERPEIDWSDPRFSSREPSFAELYEAMLEDGCPICRLGLRIADHYLTVYCSDNVTDVDIRATVREANGFCNTHAWRLPDQRDALGLAITYADIIKNLGRQLDAYDPDSPNRRLPGWLFRLLRDWRGRLRRGGAFRTPQPCPVCVEQFRAERRYAATFADYAGDEMLIERYRDCDGLCLPHLQLVIASAAADAAAKLVAGGEVERWRELYDLLDEIVRKADYRFSQEAITPEERAALTRVLAIVSGGKGLSAWRPGD
;
A
#
# COMPACT_ATOMS: atom_id res chain seq x y z
N MET A 1 54.28 12.27 59.39
CA MET A 1 53.14 12.89 58.68
C MET A 1 53.55 13.02 57.21
N LYS A 2 52.94 12.41 56.19
CA LYS A 2 51.65 11.71 56.01
C LYS A 2 51.85 10.50 55.08
N LEU A 3 50.96 9.53 55.23
CA LEU A 3 50.93 8.19 54.63
C LEU A 3 50.91 8.19 53.09
N ALA A 4 51.70 7.29 52.49
CA ALA A 4 51.47 6.78 51.15
C ALA A 4 50.55 5.54 51.24
N ILE A 5 49.29 5.70 50.85
CA ILE A 5 48.30 4.62 50.81
C ILE A 5 48.38 3.95 49.42
N ARG A 6 48.75 2.67 49.42
CA ARG A 6 48.56 1.75 48.29
C ARG A 6 47.06 1.58 48.02
N ALA A 7 46.61 1.86 46.79
CA ALA A 7 45.31 1.45 46.28
C ALA A 7 45.48 0.32 45.24
N ARG A 8 44.63 -0.70 45.36
CA ARG A 8 44.53 -1.92 44.56
C ARG A 8 44.19 -1.65 43.07
N PRO A 9 44.48 -2.59 42.15
CA PRO A 9 44.14 -2.42 40.74
C PRO A 9 42.62 -2.43 40.54
N ALA A 10 42.14 -1.50 39.70
CA ALA A 10 40.75 -1.43 39.28
C ALA A 10 40.39 -2.69 38.47
N ALA A 11 39.28 -3.32 38.85
CA ALA A 11 38.69 -4.44 38.12
C ALA A 11 38.38 -4.02 36.67
N ALA A 12 38.70 -4.93 35.74
CA ALA A 12 38.40 -4.80 34.33
C ALA A 12 36.92 -4.45 34.10
N ARG A 13 36.66 -3.24 33.59
CA ARG A 13 35.38 -2.91 32.96
C ARG A 13 35.22 -3.84 31.75
N ARG A 14 34.25 -4.74 31.84
CA ARG A 14 33.74 -5.50 30.70
C ARG A 14 33.32 -4.48 29.64
N GLN A 15 34.00 -4.52 28.50
CA GLN A 15 33.54 -3.87 27.27
C GLN A 15 32.21 -4.54 26.93
N HIS A 16 31.10 -3.85 27.19
CA HIS A 16 29.83 -4.18 26.54
C HIS A 16 30.02 -3.83 25.07
N SER A 17 30.14 -4.87 24.26
CA SER A 17 30.12 -4.79 22.81
C SER A 17 28.79 -4.16 22.38
N THR A 18 28.85 -2.92 21.92
CA THR A 18 27.83 -2.31 21.07
C THR A 18 27.79 -3.06 19.75
N ILE A 19 27.06 -4.17 19.73
CA ILE A 19 26.48 -4.81 18.56
C ILE A 19 25.00 -4.43 18.64
N GLY A 20 24.34 -3.81 17.69
CA GLY A 20 24.73 -3.23 16.43
C GLY A 20 23.46 -2.49 16.02
N ALA A 21 23.46 -1.16 16.06
CA ALA A 21 22.43 -0.40 15.38
C ALA A 21 22.54 -0.82 13.91
N THR A 22 21.50 -1.43 13.36
CA THR A 22 21.31 -1.53 11.92
C THR A 22 21.30 -0.10 11.41
N ALA A 23 22.48 0.36 11.01
CA ALA A 23 22.64 1.61 10.32
C ALA A 23 21.92 1.44 8.99
N ILE A 24 20.63 1.81 8.95
CA ILE A 24 20.01 2.26 7.72
C ILE A 24 20.97 3.33 7.21
N ALA A 25 21.75 3.02 6.18
CA ALA A 25 22.69 3.97 5.60
C ALA A 25 21.92 5.27 5.38
N ALA A 26 22.41 6.37 5.97
CA ALA A 26 21.72 7.65 5.89
C ALA A 26 21.53 7.99 4.41
N ARG A 27 20.32 7.78 3.88
CA ARG A 27 19.96 8.04 2.48
C ARG A 27 20.28 9.52 2.22
N SER A 28 21.09 9.82 1.22
CA SER A 28 21.33 11.20 0.82
C SER A 28 20.08 11.73 0.12
N TYR A 29 19.68 12.96 0.46
CA TYR A 29 18.50 13.61 -0.08
C TYR A 29 18.87 14.95 -0.68
N PHE A 30 18.36 15.27 -1.86
CA PHE A 30 18.38 16.62 -2.43
C PHE A 30 17.00 17.27 -2.30
N THR A 31 16.93 18.59 -2.31
CA THR A 31 15.65 19.31 -2.39
C THR A 31 15.39 19.66 -3.85
N ASP A 32 14.28 19.17 -4.41
CA ASP A 32 13.89 19.53 -5.77
C ASP A 32 13.42 20.99 -5.87
N TYR A 33 13.24 21.48 -7.09
CA TYR A 33 12.78 22.86 -7.34
C TYR A 33 11.39 23.16 -6.77
N SER A 34 10.62 22.14 -6.39
CA SER A 34 9.33 22.28 -5.70
C SER A 34 9.44 22.32 -4.17
N GLY A 35 10.67 22.30 -3.63
CA GLY A 35 10.92 22.29 -2.19
C GLY A 35 10.75 20.92 -1.55
N ARG A 36 10.53 19.85 -2.32
CA ARG A 36 10.38 18.49 -1.79
C ARG A 36 11.75 17.83 -1.66
N ARG A 37 12.04 17.26 -0.49
CA ARG A 37 13.19 16.35 -0.33
C ARG A 37 12.94 15.08 -1.14
N ARG A 38 13.89 14.74 -2.01
CA ARG A 38 13.92 13.50 -2.79
C ARG A 38 15.24 12.79 -2.52
N PRO A 39 15.26 11.45 -2.46
CA PRO A 39 16.51 10.72 -2.36
C PRO A 39 17.38 11.05 -3.58
N GLU A 40 18.69 11.19 -3.37
CA GLU A 40 19.64 11.27 -4.47
C GLU A 40 19.52 10.00 -5.31
N ARG A 41 19.38 10.19 -6.63
CA ARG A 41 19.30 9.06 -7.56
C ARG A 41 20.72 8.55 -7.76
N PRO A 42 20.97 7.23 -7.61
CA PRO A 42 22.24 6.67 -8.03
C PRO A 42 22.45 6.94 -9.53
N GLU A 43 23.70 7.08 -9.95
CA GLU A 43 24.04 7.24 -11.36
C GLU A 43 23.57 5.98 -12.11
N ILE A 44 22.51 6.12 -12.91
CA ILE A 44 21.90 5.00 -13.65
C ILE A 44 22.71 4.79 -14.93
N ASP A 45 23.26 3.60 -15.10
CA ASP A 45 23.80 3.17 -16.38
C ASP A 45 22.65 2.84 -17.33
N TRP A 46 22.29 3.78 -18.20
CA TRP A 46 21.22 3.61 -19.19
C TRP A 46 21.56 2.56 -20.28
N SER A 47 22.79 2.05 -20.32
CA SER A 47 23.16 0.93 -21.19
C SER A 47 22.77 -0.43 -20.61
N ASP A 48 22.45 -0.48 -19.32
CA ASP A 48 21.94 -1.69 -18.67
C ASP A 48 20.50 -1.99 -19.14
N PRO A 49 20.24 -3.19 -19.69
CA PRO A 49 18.93 -3.55 -20.23
C PRO A 49 17.81 -3.51 -19.18
N ARG A 50 18.13 -3.61 -17.89
CA ARG A 50 17.17 -3.48 -16.78
C ARG A 50 16.56 -2.09 -16.68
N PHE A 51 17.22 -1.07 -17.23
CA PHE A 51 16.73 0.33 -17.27
C PHE A 51 16.16 0.71 -18.65
N SER A 52 15.71 -0.28 -19.42
CA SER A 52 15.04 -0.07 -20.70
C SER A 52 13.77 0.79 -20.56
N SER A 53 13.63 1.79 -21.42
CA SER A 53 12.41 2.61 -21.52
C SER A 53 11.19 1.82 -22.01
N ARG A 54 11.38 0.64 -22.61
CA ARG A 54 10.30 -0.23 -23.09
C ARG A 54 9.69 -1.09 -21.98
N GLU A 55 10.48 -1.43 -20.97
CA GLU A 55 10.07 -2.26 -19.83
C GLU A 55 10.49 -1.57 -18.52
N PRO A 56 9.83 -0.45 -18.15
CA PRO A 56 10.28 0.41 -17.07
C PRO A 56 10.06 -0.21 -15.67
N SER A 57 9.39 -1.35 -15.56
CA SER A 57 8.93 -1.88 -14.28
C SER A 57 10.06 -2.20 -13.30
N PHE A 58 11.22 -2.67 -13.79
CA PHE A 58 12.40 -2.85 -12.94
C PHE A 58 12.92 -1.51 -12.41
N ALA A 59 13.15 -0.54 -13.31
CA ALA A 59 13.64 0.78 -12.94
C ALA A 59 12.71 1.49 -11.95
N GLU A 60 11.39 1.45 -12.20
CA GLU A 60 10.38 2.03 -11.32
C GLU A 60 10.36 1.37 -9.93
N LEU A 61 10.51 0.05 -9.88
CA LEU A 61 10.59 -0.71 -8.62
C LEU A 61 11.86 -0.37 -7.85
N TYR A 62 13.00 -0.35 -8.52
CA TYR A 62 14.30 0.00 -7.94
C TYR A 62 14.34 1.45 -7.43
N GLU A 63 13.77 2.40 -8.18
CA GLU A 63 13.59 3.78 -7.73
C GLU A 63 12.63 3.87 -6.54
N ALA A 64 11.52 3.12 -6.55
CA ALA A 64 10.56 3.15 -5.46
C ALA A 64 11.16 2.66 -4.11
N MET A 65 12.16 1.78 -4.15
CA MET A 65 12.88 1.31 -2.97
C MET A 65 13.82 2.36 -2.35
N LEU A 66 14.17 3.43 -3.08
CA LEU A 66 14.97 4.55 -2.55
C LEU A 66 14.20 5.45 -1.59
N GLU A 67 12.88 5.35 -1.58
CA GLU A 67 12.00 6.10 -0.70
C GLU A 67 11.48 5.19 0.42
N ASP A 68 10.93 5.80 1.47
CA ASP A 68 10.47 5.07 2.66
C ASP A 68 9.18 4.28 2.38
N GLY A 69 8.95 3.21 3.14
CA GLY A 69 7.79 2.34 3.06
C GLY A 69 7.82 1.32 1.90
N CYS A 70 6.69 0.64 1.71
CA CYS A 70 6.59 -0.43 0.73
C CYS A 70 6.64 0.10 -0.73
N PRO A 71 7.59 -0.37 -1.57
CA PRO A 71 7.73 0.13 -2.94
C PRO A 71 6.52 -0.19 -3.82
N ILE A 72 5.86 -1.33 -3.61
CA ILE A 72 4.67 -1.71 -4.39
C ILE A 72 3.45 -0.88 -3.97
N CYS A 73 3.28 -0.58 -2.67
CA CYS A 73 2.29 0.38 -2.19
C CYS A 73 2.46 1.72 -2.89
N ARG A 74 3.69 2.24 -2.91
CA ARG A 74 4.04 3.53 -3.52
C ARG A 74 3.68 3.58 -5.00
N LEU A 75 4.04 2.54 -5.74
CA LEU A 75 3.77 2.48 -7.17
C LEU A 75 2.27 2.30 -7.47
N GLY A 76 1.56 1.47 -6.70
CA GLY A 76 0.10 1.35 -6.79
C GLY A 76 -0.60 2.69 -6.54
N LEU A 77 -0.23 3.38 -5.45
CA LEU A 77 -0.75 4.70 -5.11
C LEU A 77 -0.45 5.75 -6.19
N ARG A 78 0.76 5.73 -6.77
CA ARG A 78 1.13 6.61 -7.89
C ARG A 78 0.23 6.39 -9.11
N ILE A 79 -0.07 5.13 -9.44
CA ILE A 79 -0.99 4.80 -10.53
C ILE A 79 -2.41 5.26 -10.22
N ALA A 80 -2.88 5.06 -8.99
CA ALA A 80 -4.20 5.52 -8.56
C ALA A 80 -4.35 7.06 -8.67
N ASP A 81 -3.33 7.79 -8.20
CA ASP A 81 -3.34 9.25 -8.26
C ASP A 81 -3.24 9.75 -9.70
N HIS A 82 -2.37 9.15 -10.52
CA HIS A 82 -2.25 9.49 -11.93
C HIS A 82 -3.54 9.23 -12.70
N TYR A 83 -4.23 8.10 -12.43
CA TYR A 83 -5.52 7.81 -13.04
C TYR A 83 -6.52 8.93 -12.76
N LEU A 84 -6.62 9.38 -11.50
CA LEU A 84 -7.54 10.45 -11.12
C LEU A 84 -7.18 11.78 -11.80
N THR A 85 -5.89 12.13 -11.86
CA THR A 85 -5.42 13.33 -12.55
C THR A 85 -5.79 13.32 -14.03
N VAL A 86 -5.44 12.25 -14.75
CA VAL A 86 -5.72 12.13 -16.20
C VAL A 86 -7.22 12.05 -16.45
N TYR A 87 -7.96 11.39 -15.56
CA TYR A 87 -9.42 11.34 -15.66
C TYR A 87 -10.02 12.75 -15.64
N CYS A 88 -9.62 13.57 -14.67
CA CYS A 88 -10.09 14.94 -14.53
C CYS A 88 -9.65 15.83 -15.71
N SER A 89 -8.36 15.83 -16.05
CA SER A 89 -7.82 16.74 -17.06
C SER A 89 -8.25 16.39 -18.49
N ASP A 90 -8.26 15.10 -18.84
CA ASP A 90 -8.30 14.67 -20.24
C ASP A 90 -9.55 13.83 -20.54
N ASN A 91 -9.95 12.95 -19.61
CA ASN A 91 -10.96 11.92 -19.92
C ASN A 91 -12.38 12.27 -19.45
N VAL A 92 -12.59 13.39 -18.77
CA VAL A 92 -13.94 13.73 -18.28
C VAL A 92 -14.91 14.09 -19.40
N THR A 93 -14.40 14.32 -20.62
CA THR A 93 -15.24 14.48 -21.82
C THR A 93 -15.33 13.21 -22.65
N ASP A 94 -14.45 12.23 -22.43
CA ASP A 94 -14.44 10.94 -23.10
C ASP A 94 -15.68 10.11 -22.72
N VAL A 95 -16.36 9.57 -23.73
CA VAL A 95 -17.64 8.88 -23.57
C VAL A 95 -17.47 7.49 -22.96
N ASP A 96 -16.45 6.75 -23.37
CA ASP A 96 -16.24 5.36 -22.97
C ASP A 96 -15.68 5.28 -21.54
N ILE A 97 -14.76 6.18 -21.21
CA ILE A 97 -14.20 6.28 -19.86
C ILE A 97 -15.28 6.76 -18.88
N ARG A 98 -16.11 7.75 -19.26
CA ARG A 98 -17.26 8.15 -18.43
C ARG A 98 -18.30 7.05 -18.26
N ALA A 99 -18.54 6.22 -19.28
CA ALA A 99 -19.44 5.08 -19.15
C ALA A 99 -18.93 4.12 -18.08
N THR A 100 -17.63 3.82 -18.09
CA THR A 100 -16.98 2.97 -17.07
C THR A 100 -17.17 3.54 -15.65
N VAL A 101 -16.93 4.84 -15.46
CA VAL A 101 -17.14 5.51 -14.16
C VAL A 101 -18.61 5.51 -13.75
N ARG A 102 -19.54 5.73 -14.69
CA ARG A 102 -20.99 5.70 -14.42
C ARG A 102 -21.45 4.31 -13.99
N GLU A 103 -20.95 3.25 -14.63
CA GLU A 103 -21.26 1.85 -14.28
C GLU A 103 -20.75 1.45 -12.89
N ALA A 104 -19.68 2.09 -12.42
CA ALA A 104 -19.17 1.95 -11.06
C ALA A 104 -19.89 2.85 -10.02
N ASN A 105 -20.91 3.63 -10.44
CA ASN A 105 -21.52 4.70 -9.65
C ASN A 105 -20.51 5.75 -9.14
N GLY A 106 -19.44 5.98 -9.90
CA GLY A 106 -18.33 6.83 -9.52
C GLY A 106 -17.14 6.05 -8.98
N PHE A 107 -16.41 6.68 -8.07
CA PHE A 107 -15.25 6.10 -7.40
C PHE A 107 -15.62 5.58 -6.01
N CYS A 108 -14.86 4.60 -5.50
CA CYS A 108 -15.05 4.10 -4.14
C CYS A 108 -14.81 5.22 -3.12
N ASN A 109 -15.26 5.06 -1.87
CA ASN A 109 -15.08 6.06 -0.82
C ASN A 109 -13.62 6.55 -0.74
N THR A 110 -12.65 5.63 -0.74
CA THR A 110 -11.22 5.97 -0.67
C THR A 110 -10.75 6.85 -1.83
N HIS A 111 -11.15 6.55 -3.07
CA HIS A 111 -10.68 7.31 -4.25
C HIS A 111 -11.53 8.56 -4.52
N ALA A 112 -12.82 8.55 -4.18
CA ALA A 112 -13.69 9.70 -4.32
C ALA A 112 -13.19 10.89 -3.49
N TRP A 113 -12.74 10.63 -2.26
CA TRP A 113 -12.20 11.68 -1.37
C TRP A 113 -10.80 12.18 -1.75
N ARG A 114 -10.16 11.60 -2.77
CA ARG A 114 -8.89 12.12 -3.34
C ARG A 114 -9.11 13.12 -4.47
N LEU A 115 -10.30 13.17 -5.07
CA LEU A 115 -10.60 14.10 -6.18
C LEU A 115 -10.55 15.58 -5.77
N PRO A 116 -11.06 16.00 -4.60
CA PRO A 116 -11.01 17.42 -4.22
C PRO A 116 -9.57 17.96 -4.11
N ASP A 117 -8.62 17.11 -3.74
CA ASP A 117 -7.20 17.47 -3.66
C ASP A 117 -6.59 17.75 -5.05
N GLN A 118 -7.22 17.26 -6.13
CA GLN A 118 -6.76 17.37 -7.52
C GLN A 118 -7.23 18.65 -8.25
N ARG A 119 -7.87 19.60 -7.55
CA ARG A 119 -8.22 20.96 -8.04
C ARG A 119 -9.02 21.06 -9.36
N ASP A 120 -9.67 19.99 -9.83
CA ASP A 120 -10.55 20.06 -11.00
C ASP A 120 -12.03 19.99 -10.60
N ALA A 121 -12.57 21.15 -10.22
CA ALA A 121 -13.98 21.30 -9.87
C ALA A 121 -14.92 20.98 -11.04
N LEU A 122 -14.47 21.20 -12.29
CA LEU A 122 -15.28 20.98 -13.48
C LEU A 122 -15.42 19.47 -13.74
N GLY A 123 -14.32 18.73 -13.73
CA GLY A 123 -14.34 17.28 -13.95
C GLY A 123 -15.18 16.56 -12.89
N LEU A 124 -15.09 17.00 -11.63
CA LEU A 124 -15.94 16.49 -10.55
C LEU A 124 -17.42 16.78 -10.82
N ALA A 125 -17.77 18.02 -11.17
CA ALA A 125 -19.15 18.42 -11.42
C ALA A 125 -19.78 17.65 -12.59
N ILE A 126 -19.07 17.52 -13.72
CA ILE A 126 -19.54 16.77 -14.90
C ILE A 126 -19.80 15.31 -14.52
N THR A 127 -18.82 14.68 -13.86
CA THR A 127 -18.88 13.26 -13.49
C THR A 127 -20.04 12.96 -12.55
N TYR A 128 -20.15 13.71 -11.45
CA TYR A 128 -21.17 13.43 -10.44
C TYR A 128 -22.56 13.93 -10.84
N ALA A 129 -22.69 14.94 -11.70
CA ALA A 129 -23.98 15.29 -12.29
C ALA A 129 -24.53 14.16 -13.19
N ASP A 130 -23.67 13.53 -14.00
CA ASP A 130 -24.03 12.37 -14.82
C ASP A 130 -24.47 11.17 -13.93
N ILE A 131 -23.70 10.88 -12.87
CA ILE A 131 -24.02 9.82 -11.91
C ILE A 131 -25.35 10.09 -11.20
N ILE A 132 -25.55 11.28 -10.63
CA ILE A 132 -26.80 11.62 -9.93
C ILE A 132 -27.99 11.55 -10.89
N LYS A 133 -27.85 12.04 -12.12
CA LYS A 133 -28.91 11.93 -13.14
C LYS A 133 -29.24 10.47 -13.47
N ASN A 134 -28.23 9.60 -13.57
CA ASN A 134 -28.43 8.18 -13.80
C ASN A 134 -29.09 7.46 -12.61
N LEU A 135 -28.68 7.79 -11.38
CA LEU A 135 -29.30 7.26 -10.16
C LEU A 135 -30.74 7.76 -9.99
N GLY A 136 -31.02 9.02 -10.34
CA GLY A 136 -32.37 9.59 -10.36
C GLY A 136 -33.29 8.82 -11.30
N ARG A 137 -32.85 8.52 -12.53
CA ARG A 137 -33.62 7.68 -13.47
C ARG A 137 -33.89 6.27 -12.93
N GLN A 138 -32.96 5.68 -12.19
CA GLN A 138 -33.15 4.37 -11.56
C GLN A 138 -34.19 4.43 -10.44
N LEU A 139 -34.22 5.53 -9.66
CA LEU A 139 -35.24 5.78 -8.65
C LEU A 139 -36.61 6.07 -9.26
N ASP A 140 -36.68 6.88 -10.32
CA ASP A 140 -37.95 7.19 -10.99
C ASP A 140 -38.58 5.94 -11.63
N ALA A 141 -37.75 5.02 -12.12
CA ALA A 141 -38.18 3.74 -12.67
C ALA A 141 -38.44 2.67 -11.59
N TYR A 142 -38.15 2.95 -10.32
CA TYR A 142 -38.35 1.99 -9.23
C TYR A 142 -39.82 1.92 -8.83
N ASP A 143 -40.45 0.79 -9.15
CA ASP A 143 -41.79 0.46 -8.69
C ASP A 143 -41.73 -0.54 -7.50
N PRO A 144 -42.09 -0.13 -6.28
CA PRO A 144 -42.08 -1.00 -5.11
C PRO A 144 -43.12 -2.12 -5.19
N ASP A 145 -44.18 -1.95 -5.98
CA ASP A 145 -45.31 -2.89 -6.10
C ASP A 145 -45.17 -3.82 -7.32
N SER A 146 -44.05 -3.74 -8.03
CA SER A 146 -43.80 -4.54 -9.23
C SER A 146 -44.00 -6.05 -8.97
N PRO A 147 -44.88 -6.73 -9.73
CA PRO A 147 -45.29 -8.11 -9.48
C PRO A 147 -44.15 -9.13 -9.65
N ASN A 148 -43.04 -8.75 -10.29
CA ASN A 148 -41.91 -9.62 -10.59
C ASN A 148 -40.99 -9.91 -9.36
N ARG A 149 -41.34 -9.40 -8.18
CA ARG A 149 -40.60 -9.60 -6.92
C ARG A 149 -41.22 -10.61 -5.96
N ARG A 150 -42.46 -11.04 -6.18
CA ARG A 150 -43.17 -11.95 -5.25
C ARG A 150 -43.15 -13.38 -5.77
N LEU A 151 -42.00 -14.05 -5.68
CA LEU A 151 -42.04 -15.52 -5.70
C LEU A 151 -42.79 -16.00 -4.43
N PRO A 152 -43.68 -17.01 -4.52
CA PRO A 152 -44.33 -17.58 -3.35
C PRO A 152 -43.30 -17.98 -2.29
N GLY A 153 -43.53 -17.63 -1.02
CA GLY A 153 -42.53 -17.78 0.06
C GLY A 153 -42.00 -19.20 0.27
N TRP A 154 -42.70 -20.22 -0.21
CA TRP A 154 -42.24 -21.61 -0.20
C TRP A 154 -41.20 -21.90 -1.30
N LEU A 155 -41.36 -21.30 -2.49
CA LEU A 155 -40.44 -21.44 -3.61
C LEU A 155 -39.14 -20.66 -3.37
N PHE A 156 -39.22 -19.54 -2.65
CA PHE A 156 -38.05 -18.75 -2.22
C PHE A 156 -37.17 -19.51 -1.20
N ARG A 157 -37.76 -20.32 -0.31
CA ARG A 157 -37.01 -21.17 0.62
C ARG A 157 -36.27 -22.30 -0.10
N LEU A 158 -36.91 -22.91 -1.10
CA LEU A 158 -36.33 -24.04 -1.85
C LEU A 158 -35.18 -23.60 -2.78
N LEU A 159 -35.26 -22.41 -3.37
CA LEU A 159 -34.25 -21.88 -4.29
C LEU A 159 -33.08 -21.16 -3.60
N ARG A 160 -33.15 -20.95 -2.27
CA ARG A 160 -32.12 -20.27 -1.48
C ARG A 160 -30.80 -21.05 -1.46
N ASP A 161 -30.88 -22.38 -1.42
CA ASP A 161 -29.70 -23.25 -1.33
C ASP A 161 -29.04 -23.51 -2.70
N TRP A 162 -29.78 -23.35 -3.81
CA TRP A 162 -29.27 -23.55 -5.17
C TRP A 162 -28.84 -22.25 -5.88
N ARG A 163 -29.32 -21.09 -5.43
CA ARG A 163 -28.95 -19.77 -5.97
C ARG A 163 -28.51 -18.85 -4.84
N GLY A 164 -27.24 -18.96 -4.44
CA GLY A 164 -26.54 -17.99 -3.58
C GLY A 164 -26.43 -16.55 -4.13
N ARG A 165 -27.28 -16.16 -5.09
CA ARG A 165 -27.29 -14.85 -5.78
C ARG A 165 -28.71 -14.37 -6.16
N LEU A 166 -29.74 -14.71 -5.38
CA LEU A 166 -31.03 -14.01 -5.49
C LEU A 166 -30.86 -12.56 -5.01
N ARG A 167 -30.39 -11.71 -5.92
CA ARG A 167 -30.37 -10.25 -5.78
C ARG A 167 -31.76 -9.81 -5.35
N ARG A 168 -31.88 -9.23 -4.14
CA ARG A 168 -33.00 -8.33 -3.84
C ARG A 168 -33.04 -7.33 -5.00
N GLY A 169 -34.14 -7.28 -5.74
CA GLY A 169 -34.26 -6.42 -6.92
C GLY A 169 -34.33 -4.95 -6.55
N GLY A 170 -33.31 -4.40 -5.87
CA GLY A 170 -33.27 -3.04 -5.36
C GLY A 170 -33.45 -2.00 -6.47
N ALA A 171 -33.82 -0.78 -6.08
CA ALA A 171 -33.96 0.35 -7.01
C ALA A 171 -32.70 0.60 -7.85
N PHE A 172 -31.55 0.20 -7.35
CA PHE A 172 -30.26 0.43 -7.98
C PHE A 172 -29.65 -0.84 -8.57
N ARG A 173 -28.99 -0.67 -9.71
CA ARG A 173 -28.08 -1.68 -10.27
C ARG A 173 -26.87 -1.85 -9.34
N THR A 174 -26.37 -3.07 -9.22
CA THR A 174 -25.08 -3.29 -8.55
C THR A 174 -23.99 -2.62 -9.37
N PRO A 175 -23.18 -1.73 -8.77
CA PRO A 175 -22.10 -1.07 -9.47
C PRO A 175 -21.01 -2.05 -9.87
N GLN A 176 -20.30 -1.75 -10.95
CA GLN A 176 -19.01 -2.36 -11.24
C GLN A 176 -17.95 -1.91 -10.22
N PRO A 177 -16.83 -2.63 -10.09
CA PRO A 177 -15.72 -2.18 -9.24
C PRO A 177 -15.22 -0.79 -9.62
N CYS A 178 -14.74 -0.04 -8.63
CA CYS A 178 -14.11 1.25 -8.87
C CYS A 178 -12.94 1.10 -9.86
N PRO A 179 -12.92 1.85 -10.97
CA PRO A 179 -11.88 1.68 -12.00
C PRO A 179 -10.48 2.02 -11.48
N VAL A 180 -10.36 2.95 -10.53
CA VAL A 180 -9.08 3.28 -9.89
C VAL A 180 -8.58 2.11 -9.04
N CYS A 181 -9.47 1.43 -8.31
CA CYS A 181 -9.10 0.20 -7.57
C CYS A 181 -8.59 -0.89 -8.52
N VAL A 182 -9.25 -1.04 -9.67
CA VAL A 182 -8.86 -2.04 -10.68
C VAL A 182 -7.47 -1.75 -11.22
N GLU A 183 -7.20 -0.51 -11.62
CA GLU A 183 -5.88 -0.11 -12.16
C GLU A 183 -4.78 -0.14 -11.09
N GLN A 184 -5.08 0.29 -9.86
CA GLN A 184 -4.16 0.19 -8.72
C GLN A 184 -3.76 -1.27 -8.50
N PHE A 185 -4.73 -2.18 -8.42
CA PHE A 185 -4.47 -3.61 -8.21
C PHE A 185 -3.71 -4.26 -9.38
N ARG A 186 -4.02 -3.89 -10.63
CA ARG A 186 -3.27 -4.34 -11.81
C ARG A 186 -1.80 -3.93 -11.73
N ALA A 187 -1.53 -2.68 -11.34
CA ALA A 187 -0.18 -2.19 -11.15
C ALA A 187 0.54 -2.94 -10.03
N GLU A 188 -0.10 -3.12 -8.87
CA GLU A 188 0.46 -3.89 -7.76
C GLU A 188 0.86 -5.31 -8.18
N ARG A 189 -0.01 -6.02 -8.91
CA ARG A 189 0.31 -7.36 -9.43
C ARG A 189 1.47 -7.36 -10.40
N ARG A 190 1.54 -6.38 -11.30
CA ARG A 190 2.65 -6.24 -12.26
C ARG A 190 3.97 -6.06 -11.51
N TYR A 191 4.05 -5.13 -10.57
CA TYR A 191 5.29 -4.90 -9.82
C TYR A 191 5.63 -6.04 -8.86
N ALA A 192 4.64 -6.74 -8.32
CA ALA A 192 4.88 -7.95 -7.54
C ALA A 192 5.49 -9.08 -8.40
N ALA A 193 4.98 -9.26 -9.62
CA ALA A 193 5.55 -10.21 -10.58
C ALA A 193 6.97 -9.80 -10.98
N THR A 194 7.20 -8.52 -11.34
CA THR A 194 8.54 -8.01 -11.63
C THR A 194 9.50 -8.21 -10.45
N PHE A 195 9.07 -7.93 -9.22
CA PHE A 195 9.90 -8.21 -8.05
C PHE A 195 10.30 -9.69 -8.02
N ALA A 196 9.31 -10.58 -8.17
CA ALA A 196 9.54 -12.02 -8.09
C ALA A 196 10.47 -12.53 -9.19
N ASP A 197 10.34 -12.02 -10.42
CA ASP A 197 11.19 -12.36 -11.56
C ASP A 197 12.66 -11.96 -11.33
N TYR A 198 12.88 -10.83 -10.65
CA TYR A 198 14.21 -10.27 -10.37
C TYR A 198 14.70 -10.56 -8.93
N ALA A 199 14.05 -11.46 -8.19
CA ALA A 199 14.45 -11.78 -6.81
C ALA A 199 15.82 -12.50 -6.70
N GLY A 200 16.39 -12.95 -7.82
CA GLY A 200 17.76 -13.46 -7.90
C GLY A 200 18.79 -12.42 -8.38
N ASP A 201 18.35 -11.22 -8.76
CA ASP A 201 19.21 -10.16 -9.27
C ASP A 201 19.92 -9.44 -8.11
N GLU A 202 21.25 -9.40 -8.15
CA GLU A 202 22.06 -8.81 -7.08
C GLU A 202 21.78 -7.33 -6.85
N MET A 203 21.50 -6.56 -7.91
CA MET A 203 21.23 -5.13 -7.81
C MET A 203 19.88 -4.88 -7.13
N LEU A 204 18.85 -5.65 -7.47
CA LEU A 204 17.55 -5.54 -6.82
C LEU A 204 17.63 -5.99 -5.36
N ILE A 205 18.29 -7.11 -5.08
CA ILE A 205 18.38 -7.65 -3.72
C ILE A 205 19.19 -6.75 -2.79
N GLU A 206 20.31 -6.20 -3.25
CA GLU A 206 21.07 -5.24 -2.46
C GLU A 206 20.21 -4.03 -2.10
N ARG A 207 19.49 -3.49 -3.09
CA ARG A 207 18.55 -2.38 -2.85
C ARG A 207 17.41 -2.76 -1.91
N TYR A 208 16.89 -3.99 -2.01
CA TYR A 208 15.82 -4.45 -1.15
C TYR A 208 16.25 -4.62 0.32
N ARG A 209 17.52 -4.98 0.58
CA ARG A 209 18.07 -5.02 1.95
C ARG A 209 18.05 -3.64 2.60
N ASP A 210 18.33 -2.60 1.84
CA ASP A 210 18.39 -1.20 2.31
C ASP A 210 17.03 -0.50 2.36
N CYS A 211 15.94 -1.18 2.00
CA CYS A 211 14.59 -0.62 2.02
C CYS A 211 13.78 -1.04 3.24
N ASP A 212 12.67 -0.33 3.49
CA ASP A 212 11.78 -0.61 4.63
C ASP A 212 11.03 -1.95 4.54
N GLY A 213 11.14 -2.65 3.41
CA GLY A 213 10.49 -3.92 3.14
C GLY A 213 9.14 -3.82 2.44
N LEU A 214 8.48 -4.95 2.29
CA LEU A 214 7.13 -5.09 1.75
C LEU A 214 6.10 -5.12 2.88
N CYS A 215 4.96 -4.47 2.67
CA CYS A 215 3.82 -4.72 3.54
C CYS A 215 3.29 -6.14 3.32
N LEU A 216 2.61 -6.72 4.32
CA LEU A 216 2.07 -8.07 4.28
C LEU A 216 1.21 -8.35 3.03
N PRO A 217 0.28 -7.47 2.60
CA PRO A 217 -0.45 -7.68 1.35
C PRO A 217 0.47 -7.83 0.12
N HIS A 218 1.54 -7.04 0.03
CA HIS A 218 2.46 -7.07 -1.11
C HIS A 218 3.50 -8.18 -1.01
N LEU A 219 3.92 -8.53 0.21
CA LEU A 219 4.73 -9.72 0.47
C LEU A 219 3.98 -10.98 -0.01
N GLN A 220 2.70 -11.11 0.33
CA GLN A 220 1.85 -12.21 -0.13
C GLN A 220 1.76 -12.26 -1.66
N LEU A 221 1.59 -11.10 -2.31
CA LEU A 221 1.55 -11.02 -3.77
C LEU A 221 2.88 -11.42 -4.43
N VAL A 222 4.02 -10.99 -3.87
CA VAL A 222 5.35 -11.35 -4.38
C VAL A 222 5.60 -12.85 -4.19
N ILE A 223 5.33 -13.40 -3.01
CA ILE A 223 5.47 -14.84 -2.74
C ILE A 223 4.59 -15.66 -3.68
N ALA A 224 3.33 -15.24 -3.89
CA ALA A 224 2.41 -15.91 -4.80
C ALA A 224 2.83 -15.80 -6.28
N SER A 225 3.67 -14.83 -6.63
CA SER A 225 4.19 -14.63 -7.99
C SER A 225 5.55 -15.31 -8.21
N ALA A 226 6.23 -15.76 -7.15
CA ALA A 226 7.54 -16.39 -7.24
C ALA A 226 7.45 -17.78 -7.90
N ALA A 227 8.14 -17.95 -9.02
CA ALA A 227 8.23 -19.25 -9.69
C ALA A 227 9.14 -20.25 -8.96
N ALA A 228 10.08 -19.76 -8.14
CA ALA A 228 11.08 -20.57 -7.45
C ALA A 228 11.05 -20.36 -5.93
N ASP A 229 11.14 -21.47 -5.19
CA ASP A 229 11.18 -21.47 -3.71
C ASP A 229 12.32 -20.62 -3.14
N ALA A 230 13.44 -20.51 -3.86
CA ALA A 230 14.60 -19.73 -3.41
C ALA A 230 14.29 -18.23 -3.35
N ALA A 231 13.60 -17.69 -4.36
CA ALA A 231 13.15 -16.30 -4.38
C ALA A 231 12.17 -16.01 -3.24
N ALA A 232 11.16 -16.87 -3.06
CA ALA A 232 10.20 -16.74 -1.97
C ALA A 232 10.87 -16.79 -0.59
N LYS A 233 11.85 -17.68 -0.38
CA LYS A 233 12.62 -17.78 0.86
C LYS A 233 13.48 -16.55 1.13
N LEU A 234 14.14 -16.00 0.11
CA LEU A 234 14.97 -14.81 0.24
C LEU A 234 14.13 -13.61 0.71
N VAL A 235 12.99 -13.39 0.03
CA VAL A 235 12.07 -12.30 0.38
C VAL A 235 11.50 -12.48 1.79
N ALA A 236 11.01 -13.68 2.11
CA ALA A 236 10.48 -13.96 3.44
C ALA A 236 11.54 -13.83 4.56
N GLY A 237 12.78 -14.26 4.29
CA GLY A 237 13.88 -14.16 5.24
C GLY A 237 14.22 -12.71 5.59
N GLY A 238 14.32 -11.84 4.58
CA GLY A 238 14.58 -10.41 4.79
C GLY A 238 13.48 -9.70 5.60
N GLU A 239 12.22 -10.11 5.44
CA GLU A 239 11.12 -9.55 6.25
C GLU A 239 11.17 -9.99 7.71
N VAL A 240 11.50 -11.27 7.97
CA VAL A 240 11.61 -11.77 9.35
C VAL A 240 12.65 -11.01 10.16
N GLU A 241 13.80 -10.67 9.55
CA GLU A 241 14.83 -9.88 10.22
C GLU A 241 14.31 -8.48 10.59
N ARG A 242 13.66 -7.78 9.65
CA ARG A 242 13.05 -6.46 9.91
C ARG A 242 11.95 -6.50 10.97
N TRP A 243 11.16 -7.56 11.02
CA TRP A 243 10.03 -7.65 11.95
C TRP A 243 10.48 -7.92 13.39
N ARG A 244 11.66 -8.49 13.61
CA ARG A 244 12.21 -8.70 14.96
C ARG A 244 12.48 -7.38 15.67
N GLU A 245 13.17 -6.46 15.01
CA GLU A 245 13.44 -5.12 15.56
C GLU A 245 12.14 -4.39 15.89
N LEU A 246 11.14 -4.49 15.01
CA LEU A 246 9.84 -3.88 15.22
C LEU A 246 9.09 -4.52 16.39
N TYR A 247 9.16 -5.84 16.53
CA TYR A 247 8.55 -6.56 17.64
C TYR A 247 9.14 -6.10 18.98
N ASP A 248 10.46 -5.96 19.09
CA ASP A 248 11.12 -5.54 20.32
C ASP A 248 10.67 -4.12 20.74
N LEU A 249 10.52 -3.20 19.79
CA LEU A 249 9.99 -1.86 20.06
C LEU A 249 8.52 -1.90 20.55
N LEU A 250 7.70 -2.78 19.99
CA LEU A 250 6.30 -2.94 20.42
C LEU A 250 6.21 -3.59 21.81
N ASP A 251 7.04 -4.59 22.10
CA ASP A 251 7.10 -5.24 23.41
C ASP A 251 7.52 -4.25 24.50
N GLU A 252 8.45 -3.34 24.19
CA GLU A 252 8.86 -2.28 25.10
C GLU A 252 7.73 -1.28 25.40
N ILE A 253 6.91 -0.94 24.40
CA ILE A 253 5.71 -0.11 24.62
C ILE A 253 4.71 -0.82 25.53
N VAL A 254 4.49 -2.12 25.31
CA VAL A 254 3.60 -2.94 26.15
C VAL A 254 4.14 -3.03 27.57
N ARG A 255 5.46 -3.20 27.75
CA ARG A 255 6.11 -3.21 29.06
C ARG A 255 5.92 -1.90 29.80
N LYS A 256 6.08 -0.75 29.13
CA LYS A 256 5.90 0.59 29.72
C LYS A 256 4.46 0.92 30.08
N ALA A 257 3.48 0.19 29.54
CA ALA A 257 2.08 0.32 29.92
C ALA A 257 1.76 -0.32 31.30
N ASP A 258 2.63 -1.18 31.82
CA ASP A 258 2.51 -1.72 33.17
C ASP A 258 2.67 -0.60 34.22
N TYR A 259 1.81 -0.58 35.23
CA TYR A 259 1.80 0.47 36.27
C TYR A 259 3.16 0.62 36.98
N ARG A 260 3.99 -0.43 37.02
CA ARG A 260 5.34 -0.41 37.61
C ARG A 260 6.32 0.45 36.83
N PHE A 261 6.08 0.63 35.52
CA PHE A 261 6.96 1.33 34.59
C PHE A 261 6.29 2.56 33.98
N SER A 262 5.12 2.98 34.47
CA SER A 262 4.31 4.05 33.87
C SER A 262 4.96 5.44 33.89
N GLN A 263 6.08 5.61 34.58
CA GLN A 263 6.89 6.84 34.59
C GLN A 263 7.87 6.89 33.40
N GLU A 264 8.12 5.75 32.75
CA GLU A 264 8.96 5.69 31.57
C GLU A 264 8.19 6.23 30.35
N ALA A 265 8.76 7.22 29.67
CA ALA A 265 8.14 7.81 28.50
C ALA A 265 8.31 6.88 27.27
N ILE A 266 7.28 6.86 26.42
CA ILE A 266 7.37 6.28 25.07
C ILE A 266 8.34 7.14 24.26
N THR A 267 9.39 6.51 23.72
CA THR A 267 10.42 7.20 22.93
C THR A 267 9.88 7.61 21.54
N PRO A 268 10.52 8.56 20.83
CA PRO A 268 10.14 8.89 19.47
C PRO A 268 10.19 7.68 18.50
N GLU A 269 11.16 6.79 18.68
CA GLU A 269 11.34 5.57 17.89
C GLU A 269 10.20 4.57 18.14
N GLU A 270 9.86 4.31 19.40
CA GLU A 270 8.71 3.49 19.79
C GLU A 270 7.40 4.06 19.23
N ARG A 271 7.23 5.39 19.28
CA ARG A 271 6.05 6.03 18.69
C ARG A 271 5.99 5.86 17.17
N ALA A 272 7.12 5.94 16.48
CA ALA A 272 7.20 5.71 15.04
C ALA A 272 6.90 4.24 14.69
N ALA A 273 7.32 3.29 15.53
CA ALA A 273 7.05 1.87 15.37
C ALA A 273 5.54 1.56 15.26
N LEU A 274 4.69 2.30 15.99
CA LEU A 274 3.22 2.14 15.90
C LEU A 274 2.68 2.46 14.50
N THR A 275 3.23 3.47 13.82
CA THR A 275 2.81 3.78 12.44
C THR A 275 3.41 2.77 11.45
N ARG A 276 4.67 2.35 11.70
CA ARG A 276 5.37 1.36 10.87
C ARG A 276 4.66 0.01 10.87
N VAL A 277 4.21 -0.48 12.04
CA VAL A 277 3.48 -1.76 12.13
C VAL A 277 2.14 -1.70 11.40
N LEU A 278 1.43 -0.57 11.45
CA LEU A 278 0.20 -0.39 10.68
C LEU A 278 0.50 -0.44 9.17
N ALA A 279 1.55 0.24 8.71
CA ALA A 279 1.96 0.24 7.31
C ALA A 279 2.42 -1.14 6.82
N ILE A 280 3.12 -1.91 7.67
CA ILE A 280 3.54 -3.28 7.35
C ILE A 280 2.32 -4.21 7.27
N VAL A 281 1.43 -4.20 8.26
CA VAL A 281 0.32 -5.17 8.30
C VAL A 281 -0.80 -4.82 7.32
N SER A 282 -1.13 -3.54 7.19
CA SER A 282 -2.31 -3.07 6.44
C SER A 282 -1.97 -2.49 5.08
N GLY A 283 -0.69 -2.24 4.80
CA GLY A 283 -0.25 -1.46 3.64
C GLY A 283 -0.25 0.04 3.89
N GLY A 284 0.23 0.78 2.88
CA GLY A 284 0.34 2.24 2.95
C GLY A 284 -1.02 2.95 3.06
N LYS A 285 -1.04 4.12 3.70
CA LYS A 285 -2.27 4.92 3.86
C LYS A 285 -2.96 5.17 2.52
N GLY A 286 -4.25 4.81 2.47
CA GLY A 286 -5.12 5.03 1.31
C GLY A 286 -4.88 4.06 0.15
N LEU A 287 -4.09 3.01 0.34
CA LEU A 287 -4.08 1.86 -0.54
C LEU A 287 -5.47 1.23 -0.55
N SER A 288 -6.04 1.03 -1.74
CA SER A 288 -7.30 0.28 -1.87
C SER A 288 -7.17 -1.17 -1.37
N ALA A 289 -8.12 -1.57 -0.53
CA ALA A 289 -8.27 -2.95 -0.07
C ALA A 289 -9.02 -3.85 -1.08
N TRP A 290 -9.58 -3.29 -2.15
CA TRP A 290 -10.36 -4.04 -3.14
C TRP A 290 -9.52 -5.12 -3.82
N ARG A 291 -10.10 -6.31 -3.98
CA ARG A 291 -9.53 -7.43 -4.73
C ARG A 291 -10.58 -8.03 -5.69
N PRO A 292 -10.16 -8.65 -6.80
CA PRO A 292 -11.10 -9.33 -7.69
C PRO A 292 -11.85 -10.45 -6.94
N GLY A 293 -13.18 -10.41 -6.96
CA GLY A 293 -14.03 -11.39 -6.28
C GLY A 293 -14.73 -10.87 -5.03
N ASP A 294 -14.35 -9.69 -4.53
CA ASP A 294 -15.14 -8.90 -3.57
C ASP A 294 -16.46 -8.38 -4.21
#